data_AF-A0A0G0EEP6-F1
#
_entry.id   AF-A0A0G0EEP6-F1
#
_cell.length_a   1.000
_cell.length_b   1.000
_cell.length_c   1.000
_cell.angle_alpha   90.00
_cell.angle_beta   90.00
_cell.angle_gamma   90.00
#
_symmetry.space_group_name_H-M   'P 1'
#
loop_
_entity.id
_entity.type
_entity.pdbx_description
1 polymer ?
#
loop_
_entity_poly.entity_id
_entity_poly.type
_entity_poly.pdbx_seq_one_letter_code
_entity_poly.pdbx_strand_id
1 'polypeptide(L)'
;MVSYIKKAVLAFLILFSIFIISLLLASLIPSRLLKNNITLSLVTLNKEGTYPSIGPIWRSIVLDNYTDPLILNTAYSVNPVEPLESSLLNYRYMESPEQFNQIINLEKTVQSKAPTKVAYERYWHGYLAYLRPLLVLFSYSQIRFIINLFLFGGLFILLYKIRKEAGLLKAVIFLFAMFAVDYFHLGRSIQFSNVFLVGIFSSIYLLSIHKKNVNNYTLFFIVGALTSYFDLLTAPLVSLGILLIVELFLENRGWLKIIKNSFSWSFGYLSLWASKWVVVTVLYAPGSIFTSLAQVVNRTVT
;
A
#
# COMPACT_ATOMS: atom_id res chain seq x y z
N MET A 1 18.34 23.01 11.49
CA MET A 1 16.89 22.70 11.37
C MET A 1 16.33 23.13 10.02
N VAL A 2 16.32 24.44 9.68
CA VAL A 2 15.72 25.02 8.46
C VAL A 2 15.96 24.24 7.15
N SER A 3 17.19 23.80 6.88
CA SER A 3 17.53 23.04 5.65
C SER A 3 16.74 21.73 5.50
N TYR A 4 16.46 21.02 6.60
CA TYR A 4 15.60 19.82 6.57
C TYR A 4 14.14 20.19 6.27
N ILE A 5 13.61 21.25 6.90
CA ILE A 5 12.22 21.70 6.69
C ILE A 5 12.00 22.06 5.22
N LYS A 6 12.92 22.85 4.62
CA LYS A 6 12.86 23.17 3.18
C LYS A 6 12.87 21.92 2.29
N LYS A 7 13.69 20.91 2.61
CA LYS A 7 13.72 19.62 1.88
C LYS A 7 12.45 18.79 2.07
N ALA A 8 11.88 18.75 3.27
CA ALA A 8 10.65 18.02 3.56
C ALA A 8 9.43 18.64 2.86
N VAL A 9 9.30 19.97 2.88
CA VAL A 9 8.25 20.70 2.14
C VAL A 9 8.37 20.49 0.63
N LEU A 10 9.59 20.59 0.07
CA LEU A 10 9.81 20.33 -1.36
C LEU A 10 9.50 18.87 -1.73
N ALA A 11 9.93 17.90 -0.92
CA ALA A 11 9.61 16.49 -1.12
C ALA A 11 8.10 16.23 -1.04
N PHE A 12 7.40 16.86 -0.09
CA PHE A 12 5.94 16.76 0.04
C PHE A 12 5.24 17.26 -1.23
N LEU A 13 5.56 18.47 -1.71
CA LEU A 13 4.94 19.06 -2.90
C LEU A 13 5.18 18.22 -4.16
N ILE A 14 6.39 17.71 -4.34
CA ILE A 14 6.75 16.82 -5.46
C ILE A 14 5.96 15.51 -5.37
N LEU A 15 5.98 14.83 -4.21
CA LEU A 15 5.28 13.56 -4.02
C LEU A 15 3.77 13.71 -4.19
N PHE A 16 3.16 14.71 -3.53
CA PHE A 16 1.73 15.00 -3.64
C PHE A 16 1.31 15.24 -5.11
N SER A 17 2.10 16.00 -5.87
CA SER A 17 1.84 16.22 -7.30
C SER A 17 1.92 14.92 -8.10
N ILE A 18 2.96 14.10 -7.89
CA ILE A 18 3.13 12.79 -8.54
C ILE A 18 1.98 11.83 -8.18
N PHE A 19 1.54 11.82 -6.92
CA PHE A 19 0.47 10.96 -6.43
C PHE A 19 -0.90 11.35 -7.01
N ILE A 20 -1.23 12.64 -7.08
CA ILE A 20 -2.43 13.11 -7.78
C ILE A 20 -2.38 12.78 -9.27
N ILE A 21 -1.27 13.11 -9.96
CA ILE A 21 -1.12 12.88 -11.40
C ILE A 21 -1.19 11.39 -11.74
N SER A 22 -0.54 10.51 -10.98
CA SER A 22 -0.55 9.07 -11.24
C SER A 22 -1.91 8.41 -10.96
N LEU A 23 -2.68 8.88 -9.96
CA LEU A 23 -4.07 8.47 -9.81
C LEU A 23 -4.95 8.98 -10.97
N LEU A 24 -4.80 10.23 -11.41
CA LEU A 24 -5.54 10.79 -12.55
C LEU A 24 -5.27 10.00 -13.84
N LEU A 25 -4.00 9.77 -14.18
CA LEU A 25 -3.59 8.99 -15.36
C LEU A 25 -4.12 7.55 -15.29
N ALA A 26 -4.07 6.92 -14.12
CA ALA A 26 -4.69 5.61 -13.93
C ALA A 26 -6.22 5.67 -14.04
N SER A 27 -6.88 6.75 -13.62
CA SER A 27 -8.33 6.91 -13.69
C SER A 27 -8.86 7.12 -15.11
N LEU A 28 -8.08 7.73 -16.00
CA LEU A 28 -8.43 7.88 -17.43
C LEU A 28 -8.58 6.53 -18.17
N ILE A 29 -8.04 5.43 -17.63
CA ILE A 29 -8.17 4.09 -18.23
C ILE A 29 -9.65 3.66 -18.23
N PRO A 30 -10.27 3.37 -19.39
CA PRO A 30 -11.68 2.98 -19.43
C PRO A 30 -11.92 1.62 -18.77
N SER A 31 -12.78 1.56 -17.75
CA SER A 31 -13.03 0.35 -16.93
C SER A 31 -13.47 -0.87 -17.73
N ARG A 32 -14.08 -0.68 -18.92
CA ARG A 32 -14.40 -1.75 -19.87
C ARG A 32 -13.18 -2.61 -20.26
N LEU A 33 -11.96 -2.05 -20.27
CA LEU A 33 -10.73 -2.77 -20.60
C LEU A 33 -10.33 -3.77 -19.50
N LEU A 34 -10.68 -3.48 -18.24
CA LEU A 34 -10.38 -4.34 -17.10
C LEU A 34 -11.35 -5.52 -16.99
N LYS A 35 -12.52 -5.46 -17.66
CA LYS A 35 -13.63 -6.41 -17.46
C LYS A 35 -13.23 -7.88 -17.66
N ASN A 36 -12.45 -8.18 -18.69
CA ASN A 36 -12.05 -9.56 -18.99
C ASN A 36 -11.12 -10.12 -17.91
N ASN A 37 -10.09 -9.36 -17.53
CA ASN A 37 -9.14 -9.77 -16.49
C ASN A 37 -9.77 -9.86 -15.11
N ILE A 38 -10.74 -9.00 -14.78
CA ILE A 38 -11.49 -9.09 -13.52
C ILE A 38 -12.47 -10.28 -13.54
N THR A 39 -13.10 -10.60 -14.68
CA THR A 39 -13.89 -11.84 -14.83
C THR A 39 -13.01 -13.09 -14.61
N LEU A 40 -11.80 -13.12 -15.16
CA LEU A 40 -10.82 -14.20 -14.88
C LEU A 40 -10.37 -14.20 -13.39
N SER A 41 -10.27 -13.03 -12.77
CA SER A 41 -9.91 -12.89 -11.35
C SER A 41 -10.98 -13.48 -10.42
N LEU A 42 -12.26 -13.32 -10.76
CA LEU A 42 -13.38 -13.90 -10.04
C LEU A 42 -13.34 -15.44 -10.04
N VAL A 43 -12.84 -16.09 -11.11
CA VAL A 43 -12.65 -17.55 -11.13
C VAL A 43 -11.65 -18.00 -10.06
N THR A 44 -10.54 -17.27 -9.88
CA THR A 44 -9.59 -17.53 -8.79
C THR A 44 -10.22 -17.27 -7.43
N LEU A 45 -10.84 -16.11 -7.24
CA LEU A 45 -11.42 -15.71 -5.96
C LEU A 45 -12.55 -16.65 -5.50
N ASN A 46 -13.48 -17.02 -6.38
CA ASN A 46 -14.54 -17.98 -6.07
C ASN A 46 -14.01 -19.39 -5.76
N LYS A 47 -12.85 -19.80 -6.34
CA LYS A 47 -12.19 -21.06 -6.01
C LYS A 47 -11.47 -21.04 -4.65
N GLU A 48 -10.90 -19.90 -4.28
CA GLU A 48 -10.14 -19.74 -3.04
C GLU A 48 -11.02 -19.36 -1.84
N GLY A 49 -12.16 -18.70 -2.06
CA GLY A 49 -13.01 -18.16 -1.01
C GLY A 49 -12.43 -16.90 -0.33
N THR A 50 -13.13 -16.41 0.69
CA THR A 50 -12.88 -15.11 1.33
C THR A 50 -11.70 -15.10 2.31
N TYR A 51 -11.43 -16.22 2.98
CA TYR A 51 -10.34 -16.35 3.96
C TYR A 51 -9.66 -17.74 3.88
N PRO A 52 -9.00 -18.07 2.74
CA PRO A 52 -8.30 -19.34 2.61
C PRO A 52 -7.10 -19.41 3.57
N SER A 53 -7.01 -20.51 4.31
CA SER A 53 -5.84 -20.87 5.10
C SER A 53 -4.82 -21.67 4.29
N ILE A 54 -3.54 -21.43 4.54
CA ILE A 54 -2.41 -22.20 4.01
C ILE A 54 -1.37 -22.45 5.11
N GLY A 55 -0.35 -23.26 4.83
CA GLY A 55 0.68 -23.61 5.81
C GLY A 55 0.46 -24.98 6.47
N PRO A 56 1.28 -25.35 7.46
CA PRO A 56 1.18 -26.63 8.15
C PRO A 56 0.02 -26.65 9.15
N ILE A 57 -0.43 -27.85 9.51
CA ILE A 57 -1.59 -28.10 10.40
C ILE A 57 -1.47 -27.35 11.76
N TRP A 58 -0.24 -27.15 12.26
CA TRP A 58 0.03 -26.47 13.52
C TRP A 58 0.19 -24.93 13.42
N ARG A 59 0.20 -24.35 12.21
CA ARG A 59 0.25 -22.89 11.98
C ARG A 59 -0.50 -22.54 10.69
N SER A 60 -1.79 -22.27 10.82
CA SER A 60 -2.62 -21.70 9.75
C SER A 60 -2.21 -20.25 9.47
N ILE A 61 -1.84 -19.98 8.22
CA ILE A 61 -1.61 -18.64 7.67
C ILE A 61 -2.86 -18.29 6.86
N VAL A 62 -3.68 -17.37 7.38
CA VAL A 62 -4.92 -16.93 6.72
C VAL A 62 -4.61 -15.81 5.73
N LEU A 63 -5.05 -15.96 4.49
CA LEU A 63 -4.89 -14.93 3.46
C LEU A 63 -6.08 -13.97 3.47
N ASP A 64 -5.83 -12.69 3.23
CA ASP A 64 -6.89 -11.69 3.07
C ASP A 64 -7.40 -11.68 1.62
N ASN A 65 -8.38 -12.55 1.35
CA ASN A 65 -9.21 -12.53 0.15
C ASN A 65 -10.53 -11.75 0.39
N TYR A 66 -10.62 -10.92 1.44
CA TYR A 66 -11.74 -10.00 1.68
C TYR A 66 -11.43 -8.60 1.12
N THR A 67 -10.23 -8.09 1.39
CA THR A 67 -9.77 -6.77 0.93
C THR A 67 -9.36 -6.78 -0.54
N ASP A 68 -8.78 -7.86 -1.06
CA ASP A 68 -8.36 -7.90 -2.47
C ASP A 68 -9.56 -7.80 -3.47
N PRO A 69 -10.74 -8.42 -3.23
CA PRO A 69 -11.96 -8.10 -4.00
C PRO A 69 -12.42 -6.64 -3.87
N LEU A 70 -12.30 -6.02 -2.69
CA LEU A 70 -12.60 -4.58 -2.49
C LEU A 70 -11.63 -3.69 -3.28
N ILE A 71 -10.36 -4.10 -3.41
CA ILE A 71 -9.33 -3.44 -4.23
C ILE A 71 -9.71 -3.52 -5.72
N LEU A 72 -10.05 -4.71 -6.23
CA LEU A 72 -10.49 -4.91 -7.61
C LEU A 72 -11.81 -4.18 -7.92
N ASN A 73 -12.74 -4.15 -6.96
CA ASN A 73 -14.03 -3.46 -7.09
C ASN A 73 -13.81 -1.94 -7.24
N THR A 74 -12.96 -1.32 -6.42
CA THR A 74 -12.56 0.09 -6.62
C THR A 74 -11.89 0.28 -7.99
N ALA A 75 -10.99 -0.60 -8.41
CA ALA A 75 -10.29 -0.47 -9.70
C ALA A 75 -11.23 -0.52 -10.92
N TYR A 76 -12.34 -1.26 -10.84
CA TYR A 76 -13.37 -1.32 -11.88
C TYR A 76 -14.40 -0.17 -11.78
N SER A 77 -14.71 0.30 -10.57
CA SER A 77 -15.76 1.29 -10.28
C SER A 77 -15.42 2.74 -10.62
N VAL A 78 -14.17 3.03 -11.03
CA VAL A 78 -13.74 4.36 -11.49
C VAL A 78 -14.51 4.79 -12.74
N ASN A 79 -15.00 6.04 -12.73
CA ASN A 79 -15.56 6.71 -13.91
C ASN A 79 -14.44 7.46 -14.68
N PRO A 80 -14.10 7.07 -15.92
CA PRO A 80 -13.09 7.77 -16.72
C PRO A 80 -13.55 9.14 -17.23
N VAL A 81 -14.85 9.46 -17.18
CA VAL A 81 -15.40 10.80 -17.51
C VAL A 81 -15.09 11.79 -16.38
N GLU A 82 -15.05 11.32 -15.13
CA GLU A 82 -14.83 12.11 -13.91
C GLU A 82 -13.59 11.57 -13.17
N PRO A 83 -12.38 11.67 -13.76
CA PRO A 83 -11.19 11.00 -13.23
C PRO A 83 -10.71 11.61 -11.91
N LEU A 84 -10.90 12.92 -11.69
CA LEU A 84 -10.54 13.60 -10.44
C LEU A 84 -11.48 13.22 -9.29
N GLU A 85 -12.79 13.18 -9.53
CA GLU A 85 -13.74 12.69 -8.54
C GLU A 85 -13.46 11.22 -8.20
N SER A 86 -13.31 10.37 -9.22
CA SER A 86 -13.11 8.94 -9.04
C SER A 86 -11.84 8.59 -8.27
N SER A 87 -10.73 9.28 -8.55
CA SER A 87 -9.45 9.10 -7.83
C SER A 87 -9.48 9.65 -6.39
N LEU A 88 -10.38 10.57 -6.08
CA LEU A 88 -10.55 11.12 -4.74
C LEU A 88 -11.55 10.30 -3.92
N LEU A 89 -12.75 10.03 -4.43
CA LEU A 89 -13.83 9.34 -3.70
C LEU A 89 -13.74 7.80 -3.72
N ASN A 90 -12.98 7.21 -4.65
CA ASN A 90 -12.64 5.78 -4.67
C ASN A 90 -13.83 4.83 -4.51
N TYR A 91 -14.89 5.11 -5.29
CA TYR A 91 -16.15 4.39 -5.24
C TYR A 91 -16.02 2.88 -5.37
N ARG A 92 -17.01 2.18 -4.80
CA ARG A 92 -17.29 0.75 -4.97
C ARG A 92 -18.78 0.57 -5.19
N TYR A 93 -19.19 -0.54 -5.80
CA TYR A 93 -20.58 -0.97 -5.81
C TYR A 93 -20.76 -2.29 -5.04
N MET A 94 -21.92 -2.47 -4.43
CA MET A 94 -22.30 -3.68 -3.68
C MET A 94 -23.74 -4.09 -3.98
N GLU A 95 -24.06 -5.36 -3.71
CA GLU A 95 -25.39 -5.94 -3.91
C GLU A 95 -26.40 -5.39 -2.89
N SER A 96 -26.04 -5.40 -1.61
CA SER A 96 -26.74 -4.73 -0.51
C SER A 96 -25.73 -4.31 0.56
N PRO A 97 -26.10 -3.39 1.48
CA PRO A 97 -25.26 -3.05 2.64
C PRO A 97 -24.96 -4.24 3.58
N GLU A 98 -25.79 -5.28 3.53
CA GLU A 98 -25.69 -6.52 4.32
C GLU A 98 -24.80 -7.58 3.66
N GLN A 99 -24.43 -7.40 2.38
CA GLN A 99 -23.61 -8.37 1.64
C GLN A 99 -22.14 -8.28 2.10
N PHE A 100 -21.81 -9.02 3.15
CA PHE A 100 -20.44 -9.12 3.67
C PHE A 100 -19.46 -9.79 2.70
N ASN A 101 -19.92 -10.64 1.77
CA ASN A 101 -19.01 -11.31 0.83
C ASN A 101 -18.59 -10.39 -0.32
N GLN A 102 -17.36 -9.89 -0.24
CA GLN A 102 -16.82 -8.92 -1.19
C GLN A 102 -16.50 -9.52 -2.58
N ILE A 103 -16.39 -10.85 -2.68
CA ILE A 103 -16.27 -11.54 -3.97
C ILE A 103 -17.61 -11.45 -4.72
N ILE A 104 -18.73 -11.65 -4.02
CA ILE A 104 -20.08 -11.50 -4.59
C ILE A 104 -20.34 -10.04 -4.98
N ASN A 105 -19.97 -9.06 -4.13
CA ASN A 105 -20.08 -7.65 -4.50
C ASN A 105 -19.29 -7.30 -5.78
N LEU A 106 -18.06 -7.81 -5.91
CA LEU A 106 -17.26 -7.66 -7.13
C LEU A 106 -17.94 -8.29 -8.35
N GLU A 107 -18.47 -9.51 -8.22
CA GLU A 107 -19.19 -10.20 -9.30
C GLU A 107 -20.42 -9.40 -9.75
N LYS A 108 -21.24 -8.95 -8.81
CA LYS A 108 -22.45 -8.16 -9.09
C LYS A 108 -22.11 -6.82 -9.74
N THR A 109 -20.99 -6.20 -9.37
CA THR A 109 -20.46 -4.99 -10.03
C THR A 109 -20.06 -5.27 -11.48
N VAL A 110 -19.34 -6.37 -11.75
CA VAL A 110 -18.92 -6.77 -13.12
C VAL A 110 -20.11 -7.14 -14.01
N GLN A 111 -21.17 -7.70 -13.42
CA GLN A 111 -22.45 -7.99 -14.07
C GLN A 111 -23.37 -6.76 -14.22
N SER A 112 -23.00 -5.59 -13.70
CA SER A 112 -23.84 -4.38 -13.64
C SER A 112 -25.17 -4.59 -12.88
N LYS A 113 -25.14 -5.42 -11.83
CA LYS A 113 -26.27 -5.76 -10.94
C LYS A 113 -26.06 -5.32 -9.48
N ALA A 114 -25.06 -4.50 -9.20
CA ALA A 114 -24.79 -3.94 -7.87
C ALA A 114 -25.40 -2.52 -7.77
N PRO A 115 -26.56 -2.33 -7.12
CA PRO A 115 -27.28 -1.04 -7.16
C PRO A 115 -26.66 0.01 -6.23
N THR A 116 -25.99 -0.40 -5.15
CA THR A 116 -25.54 0.51 -4.09
C THR A 116 -24.13 1.03 -4.37
N LYS A 117 -24.00 2.29 -4.80
CA LYS A 117 -22.73 3.04 -4.93
C LYS A 117 -22.29 3.55 -3.55
N VAL A 118 -21.07 3.25 -3.13
CA VAL A 118 -20.50 3.68 -1.83
C VAL A 118 -19.13 4.32 -2.03
N ALA A 119 -18.89 5.49 -1.43
CA ALA A 119 -17.58 6.16 -1.42
C ALA A 119 -16.63 5.52 -0.38
N TYR A 120 -15.33 5.62 -0.62
CA TYR A 120 -14.30 5.19 0.34
C TYR A 120 -13.14 6.18 0.32
N GLU A 121 -13.48 7.46 0.45
CA GLU A 121 -12.65 8.65 0.24
C GLU A 121 -11.53 8.86 1.28
N ARG A 122 -11.48 8.02 2.31
CA ARG A 122 -10.66 8.20 3.53
C ARG A 122 -9.17 7.86 3.35
N TYR A 123 -8.80 7.22 2.24
CA TYR A 123 -7.43 6.80 1.89
C TYR A 123 -7.03 7.25 0.48
N TRP A 124 -5.75 7.15 0.15
CA TRP A 124 -5.25 7.53 -1.18
C TRP A 124 -5.53 6.51 -2.28
N HIS A 125 -5.59 5.22 -1.96
CA HIS A 125 -5.70 4.14 -2.96
C HIS A 125 -4.58 4.18 -4.01
N GLY A 126 -3.37 4.58 -3.62
CA GLY A 126 -2.21 4.70 -4.52
C GLY A 126 -1.86 3.42 -5.27
N TYR A 127 -2.31 2.25 -4.79
CA TYR A 127 -2.21 0.99 -5.53
C TYR A 127 -2.90 1.06 -6.91
N LEU A 128 -3.95 1.86 -7.08
CA LEU A 128 -4.65 2.05 -8.36
C LEU A 128 -3.72 2.56 -9.46
N ALA A 129 -2.70 3.35 -9.11
CA ALA A 129 -1.73 3.91 -10.04
C ALA A 129 -0.98 2.83 -10.84
N TYR A 130 -0.69 1.68 -10.22
CA TYR A 130 -0.11 0.52 -10.91
C TYR A 130 -1.17 -0.55 -11.25
N LEU A 131 -2.19 -0.71 -10.41
CA LEU A 131 -3.14 -1.81 -10.53
C LEU A 131 -4.07 -1.67 -11.73
N ARG A 132 -4.59 -0.46 -12.01
CA ARG A 132 -5.47 -0.25 -13.16
C ARG A 132 -4.78 -0.56 -14.51
N PRO A 133 -3.55 -0.07 -14.79
CA PRO A 133 -2.85 -0.47 -16.02
C PRO A 133 -2.44 -1.95 -16.04
N LEU A 134 -2.07 -2.57 -14.91
CA LEU A 134 -1.82 -4.02 -14.89
C LEU A 134 -3.10 -4.83 -15.19
N LEU A 135 -4.27 -4.42 -14.68
CA LEU A 135 -5.56 -5.08 -14.96
C LEU A 135 -6.05 -4.95 -16.42
N VAL A 136 -5.43 -4.11 -17.26
CA VAL A 136 -5.65 -4.14 -18.71
C VAL A 136 -4.97 -5.37 -19.36
N LEU A 137 -3.86 -5.84 -18.79
CA LEU A 137 -3.00 -6.87 -19.37
C LEU A 137 -3.07 -8.23 -18.64
N PHE A 138 -3.40 -8.21 -17.34
CA PHE A 138 -3.21 -9.34 -16.43
C PHE A 138 -4.39 -9.52 -15.48
N SER A 139 -4.77 -10.79 -15.25
CA SER A 139 -5.68 -11.18 -14.16
C SER A 139 -5.02 -11.10 -12.79
N TYR A 140 -5.83 -11.09 -11.73
CA TYR A 140 -5.41 -11.11 -10.32
C TYR A 140 -4.32 -12.15 -10.00
N SER A 141 -4.43 -13.37 -10.54
CA SER A 141 -3.42 -14.43 -10.36
C SER A 141 -2.06 -14.10 -11.01
N GLN A 142 -2.08 -13.44 -12.17
CA GLN A 142 -0.86 -12.96 -12.83
C GLN A 142 -0.29 -11.73 -12.12
N ILE A 143 -1.12 -10.86 -11.55
CA ILE A 143 -0.70 -9.71 -10.75
C ILE A 143 -0.07 -10.16 -9.42
N ARG A 144 -0.67 -11.16 -8.73
CA ARG A 144 -0.03 -11.87 -7.60
C ARG A 144 1.36 -12.38 -8.00
N PHE A 145 1.50 -13.05 -9.14
CA PHE A 145 2.80 -13.53 -9.62
C PHE A 145 3.82 -12.39 -9.85
N ILE A 146 3.43 -11.31 -10.53
CA ILE A 146 4.28 -10.12 -10.74
C ILE A 146 4.72 -9.51 -9.40
N ILE A 147 3.81 -9.39 -8.43
CA ILE A 147 4.10 -8.88 -7.09
C ILE A 147 5.10 -9.80 -6.36
N ASN A 148 4.96 -11.13 -6.47
CA ASN A 148 5.94 -12.08 -5.93
C ASN A 148 7.33 -11.91 -6.55
N LEU A 149 7.44 -11.62 -7.86
CA LEU A 149 8.74 -11.32 -8.49
C LEU A 149 9.40 -10.08 -7.88
N PHE A 150 8.65 -9.00 -7.66
CA PHE A 150 9.16 -7.79 -7.01
C PHE A 150 9.51 -8.01 -5.53
N LEU A 151 8.72 -8.81 -4.81
CA LEU A 151 9.01 -9.19 -3.42
C LEU A 151 10.30 -10.02 -3.35
N PHE A 152 10.37 -11.18 -3.99
CA PHE A 152 11.54 -12.06 -3.90
C PHE A 152 12.81 -11.47 -4.53
N GLY A 153 12.69 -10.78 -5.67
CA GLY A 153 13.80 -10.04 -6.28
C GLY A 153 14.29 -8.89 -5.38
N GLY A 154 13.36 -8.13 -4.79
CA GLY A 154 13.67 -7.09 -3.81
C GLY A 154 14.36 -7.64 -2.57
N LEU A 155 13.83 -8.70 -1.96
CA LEU A 155 14.44 -9.36 -0.80
C LEU A 155 15.84 -9.89 -1.12
N PHE A 156 16.05 -10.51 -2.28
CA PHE A 156 17.38 -10.98 -2.70
C PHE A 156 18.38 -9.83 -2.84
N ILE A 157 18.01 -8.75 -3.52
CA ILE A 157 18.86 -7.55 -3.68
C ILE A 157 19.14 -6.89 -2.32
N LEU A 158 18.16 -6.85 -1.41
CA LEU A 158 18.30 -6.33 -0.06
C LEU A 158 19.26 -7.18 0.77
N LEU A 159 19.08 -8.51 0.80
CA LEU A 159 19.96 -9.44 1.52
C LEU A 159 21.40 -9.38 0.99
N TYR A 160 21.59 -9.28 -0.33
CA TYR A 160 22.91 -9.08 -0.94
C TYR A 160 23.56 -7.77 -0.48
N LYS A 161 22.81 -6.67 -0.42
CA LYS A 161 23.31 -5.37 0.08
C LYS A 161 23.57 -5.39 1.59
N ILE A 162 22.73 -6.02 2.42
CA ILE A 162 22.98 -6.19 3.85
C ILE A 162 24.26 -7.02 4.06
N ARG A 163 24.42 -8.14 3.32
CA ARG A 163 25.65 -8.96 3.38
C ARG A 163 26.89 -8.14 3.03
N LYS A 164 26.83 -7.33 1.97
CA LYS A 164 27.96 -6.53 1.48
C LYS A 164 28.34 -5.37 2.40
N GLU A 165 27.36 -4.64 2.92
CA GLU A 165 27.59 -3.37 3.63
C GLU A 165 27.55 -3.52 5.16
N ALA A 166 26.96 -4.60 5.69
CA ALA A 166 26.78 -4.82 7.14
C ALA A 166 27.22 -6.23 7.63
N GLY A 167 27.51 -7.17 6.72
CA GLY A 167 28.05 -8.51 7.02
C GLY A 167 27.02 -9.65 6.93
N LEU A 168 27.52 -10.87 6.72
CA LEU A 168 26.70 -12.07 6.45
C LEU A 168 25.71 -12.39 7.59
N LEU A 169 26.15 -12.31 8.85
CA LEU A 169 25.32 -12.65 10.01
C LEU A 169 24.04 -11.78 10.06
N LYS A 170 24.14 -10.48 9.80
CA LYS A 170 22.98 -9.56 9.80
C LYS A 170 22.02 -9.86 8.64
N ALA A 171 22.53 -10.28 7.48
CA ALA A 171 21.69 -10.73 6.37
C ALA A 171 20.94 -12.04 6.70
N VAL A 172 21.61 -12.99 7.37
CA VAL A 172 20.98 -14.24 7.83
C VAL A 172 19.89 -13.95 8.88
N ILE A 173 20.17 -13.09 9.86
CA ILE A 173 19.18 -12.64 10.86
C ILE A 173 17.98 -11.97 10.17
N PHE A 174 18.20 -11.11 9.17
CA PHE A 174 17.12 -10.48 8.41
C PHE A 174 16.25 -11.52 7.67
N LEU A 175 16.87 -12.51 7.03
CA LEU A 175 16.15 -13.59 6.34
C LEU A 175 15.27 -14.38 7.32
N PHE A 176 15.78 -14.74 8.51
CA PHE A 176 14.98 -15.39 9.55
C PHE A 176 13.83 -14.49 10.06
N ALA A 177 14.05 -13.18 10.19
CA ALA A 177 12.98 -12.24 10.54
C ALA A 177 11.88 -12.18 9.46
N MET A 178 12.23 -12.29 8.18
CA MET A 178 11.24 -12.39 7.09
C MET A 178 10.47 -13.72 7.13
N PHE A 179 11.11 -14.84 7.46
CA PHE A 179 10.38 -16.11 7.70
C PHE A 179 9.40 -16.00 8.88
N ALA A 180 9.76 -15.31 9.96
CA ALA A 180 8.89 -15.17 11.14
C ALA A 180 7.55 -14.47 10.83
N VAL A 181 7.57 -13.46 9.94
CA VAL A 181 6.40 -12.68 9.50
C VAL A 181 5.72 -13.23 8.23
N ASP A 182 5.90 -14.52 7.93
CA ASP A 182 5.28 -15.22 6.79
C ASP A 182 5.53 -14.56 5.42
N TYR A 183 6.68 -13.89 5.26
CA TYR A 183 7.00 -13.05 4.09
C TYR A 183 6.76 -13.75 2.75
N PHE A 184 7.07 -15.05 2.68
CA PHE A 184 6.98 -15.89 1.50
C PHE A 184 5.54 -16.19 1.03
N HIS A 185 4.54 -15.72 1.77
CA HIS A 185 3.12 -15.81 1.43
C HIS A 185 2.48 -14.45 1.08
N LEU A 186 3.15 -13.33 1.37
CA LEU A 186 2.60 -11.97 1.22
C LEU A 186 2.10 -11.65 -0.18
N GLY A 187 2.80 -12.11 -1.23
CA GLY A 187 2.40 -11.90 -2.63
C GLY A 187 1.11 -12.61 -3.04
N ARG A 188 0.43 -13.29 -2.11
CA ARG A 188 -0.96 -13.77 -2.26
C ARG A 188 -2.02 -12.77 -1.78
N SER A 189 -1.64 -11.64 -1.19
CA SER A 189 -2.55 -10.52 -0.91
C SER A 189 -1.92 -9.21 -1.40
N ILE A 190 -2.57 -8.55 -2.35
CA ILE A 190 -2.17 -7.25 -2.90
C ILE A 190 -2.11 -6.21 -1.77
N GLN A 191 -3.10 -6.25 -0.86
CA GLN A 191 -3.18 -5.35 0.29
C GLN A 191 -1.86 -5.25 1.09
N PHE A 192 -1.37 -6.37 1.63
CA PHE A 192 -0.16 -6.38 2.48
C PHE A 192 1.14 -6.21 1.69
N SER A 193 1.18 -6.64 0.43
CA SER A 193 2.39 -6.60 -0.40
C SER A 193 2.97 -5.19 -0.54
N ASN A 194 2.11 -4.16 -0.62
CA ASN A 194 2.50 -2.77 -0.81
C ASN A 194 3.49 -2.25 0.25
N VAL A 195 3.20 -2.44 1.54
CA VAL A 195 4.03 -1.87 2.62
C VAL A 195 5.39 -2.55 2.74
N PHE A 196 5.48 -3.85 2.42
CA PHE A 196 6.74 -4.58 2.34
C PHE A 196 7.60 -4.13 1.15
N LEU A 197 7.00 -3.93 -0.03
CA LEU A 197 7.71 -3.40 -1.21
C LEU A 197 8.29 -2.00 -0.92
N VAL A 198 7.50 -1.11 -0.30
CA VAL A 198 7.96 0.22 0.12
C VAL A 198 9.13 0.11 1.10
N GLY A 199 9.04 -0.71 2.15
CA GLY A 199 10.13 -0.91 3.12
C GLY A 199 11.41 -1.48 2.49
N ILE A 200 11.28 -2.47 1.61
CA ILE A 200 12.41 -3.16 0.97
C ILE A 200 13.14 -2.24 -0.01
N PHE A 201 12.45 -1.61 -0.97
CA PHE A 201 13.12 -0.75 -1.95
C PHE A 201 13.71 0.51 -1.30
N SER A 202 13.08 1.04 -0.25
CA SER A 202 13.64 2.14 0.54
C SER A 202 14.91 1.73 1.28
N SER A 203 14.97 0.49 1.78
CA SER A 203 16.16 -0.06 2.44
C SER A 203 17.30 -0.35 1.46
N ILE A 204 16.97 -0.83 0.26
CA ILE A 204 17.90 -0.96 -0.87
C ILE A 204 18.49 0.42 -1.23
N TYR A 205 17.67 1.46 -1.26
CA TYR A 205 18.12 2.83 -1.52
C TYR A 205 18.99 3.38 -0.39
N LEU A 206 18.58 3.23 0.88
CA LEU A 206 19.37 3.58 2.06
C LEU A 206 20.78 2.96 2.02
N LEU A 207 20.85 1.64 1.83
CA LEU A 207 22.12 0.91 1.67
C LEU A 207 22.95 1.41 0.48
N SER A 208 22.33 2.01 -0.54
CA SER A 208 23.02 2.57 -1.71
C SER A 208 23.54 4.00 -1.50
N ILE A 209 23.04 4.74 -0.50
CA ILE A 209 23.47 6.13 -0.22
C ILE A 209 24.26 6.30 1.08
N HIS A 210 24.23 5.35 2.01
CA HIS A 210 24.74 5.52 3.38
C HIS A 210 26.18 6.06 3.47
N LYS A 211 27.09 5.60 2.61
CA LYS A 211 28.51 6.04 2.57
C LYS A 211 28.70 7.53 2.27
N LYS A 212 27.67 8.23 1.81
CA LYS A 212 27.69 9.69 1.59
C LYS A 212 27.54 10.49 2.88
N ASN A 213 27.32 9.84 4.04
CA ASN A 213 27.10 10.48 5.35
C ASN A 213 25.98 11.54 5.38
N VAL A 214 25.04 11.47 4.42
CA VAL A 214 23.88 12.36 4.35
C VAL A 214 22.88 11.96 5.44
N ASN A 215 22.20 12.93 6.03
CA ASN A 215 21.17 12.67 7.02
C ASN A 215 19.90 12.07 6.39
N ASN A 216 19.48 10.91 6.89
CA ASN A 216 18.39 10.12 6.33
C ASN A 216 16.97 10.64 6.63
N TYR A 217 16.76 11.67 7.45
CA TYR A 217 15.40 12.15 7.79
C TYR A 217 14.52 12.36 6.54
N THR A 218 15.04 13.03 5.50
CA THR A 218 14.25 13.25 4.27
C THR A 218 13.88 11.94 3.55
N LEU A 219 14.68 10.87 3.66
CA LEU A 219 14.26 9.55 3.18
C LEU A 219 13.14 8.99 4.05
N PHE A 220 13.28 8.95 5.38
CA PHE A 220 12.24 8.45 6.28
C PHE A 220 10.89 9.18 6.05
N PHE A 221 10.90 10.50 5.89
CA PHE A 221 9.72 11.29 5.49
C PHE A 221 9.09 10.82 4.16
N ILE A 222 9.90 10.64 3.11
CA ILE A 222 9.44 10.15 1.80
C ILE A 222 8.82 8.75 1.94
N VAL A 223 9.40 7.86 2.75
CA VAL A 223 8.89 6.50 2.99
C VAL A 223 7.57 6.53 3.77
N GLY A 224 7.42 7.43 4.74
CA GLY A 224 6.15 7.65 5.43
C GLY A 224 5.05 8.05 4.45
N ALA A 225 5.32 9.02 3.59
CA ALA A 225 4.38 9.48 2.58
C ALA A 225 4.03 8.39 1.56
N LEU A 226 5.03 7.66 1.03
CA LEU A 226 4.81 6.50 0.14
C LEU A 226 3.92 5.43 0.80
N THR A 227 4.12 5.17 2.09
CA THR A 227 3.30 4.20 2.83
C THR A 227 1.87 4.69 3.00
N SER A 228 1.66 5.97 3.34
CA SER A 228 0.34 6.60 3.42
C SER A 228 -0.40 6.62 2.07
N TYR A 229 0.34 6.68 0.95
CA TYR A 229 -0.22 6.62 -0.39
C TYR A 229 -0.72 5.22 -0.77
N PHE A 230 0.06 4.17 -0.48
CA PHE A 230 -0.23 2.80 -0.94
C PHE A 230 -1.04 1.94 0.05
N ASP A 231 -0.99 2.19 1.37
CA ASP A 231 -1.68 1.40 2.40
C ASP A 231 -3.15 1.84 2.63
N LEU A 232 -3.96 0.93 3.17
CA LEU A 232 -5.32 1.16 3.68
C LEU A 232 -5.38 1.12 5.22
N LEU A 233 -4.28 1.53 5.87
CA LEU A 233 -4.04 1.40 7.31
C LEU A 233 -4.18 -0.07 7.75
N THR A 234 -3.28 -0.92 7.24
CA THR A 234 -3.23 -2.37 7.53
C THR A 234 -1.98 -2.77 8.29
N ALA A 235 -0.79 -2.45 7.76
CA ALA A 235 0.49 -2.74 8.42
C ALA A 235 1.56 -1.67 8.14
N PRO A 236 1.26 -0.36 8.26
CA PRO A 236 2.14 0.69 7.74
C PRO A 236 3.50 0.73 8.45
N LEU A 237 3.54 0.35 9.74
CA LEU A 237 4.76 0.26 10.54
C LEU A 237 5.77 -0.76 10.02
N VAL A 238 5.39 -1.70 9.15
CA VAL A 238 6.33 -2.64 8.50
C VAL A 238 7.35 -1.88 7.65
N SER A 239 6.92 -0.85 6.92
CA SER A 239 7.82 -0.06 6.07
C SER A 239 8.90 0.66 6.90
N LEU A 240 8.50 1.19 8.06
CA LEU A 240 9.38 1.84 9.04
C LEU A 240 10.30 0.82 9.71
N GLY A 241 9.74 -0.30 10.18
CA GLY A 241 10.48 -1.35 10.88
C GLY A 241 11.61 -1.95 10.04
N ILE A 242 11.32 -2.31 8.78
CA ILE A 242 12.32 -2.80 7.83
C ILE A 242 13.44 -1.77 7.64
N LEU A 243 13.09 -0.49 7.46
CA LEU A 243 14.05 0.58 7.23
C LEU A 243 14.93 0.90 8.46
N LEU A 244 14.34 0.87 9.67
CA LEU A 244 15.07 1.05 10.94
C LEU A 244 16.02 -0.12 11.22
N ILE A 245 15.58 -1.37 11.01
CA ILE A 245 16.44 -2.56 11.19
C ILE A 245 17.67 -2.48 10.27
N VAL A 246 17.47 -2.10 9.00
CA VAL A 246 18.56 -1.95 8.03
C VAL A 246 19.49 -0.78 8.37
N GLU A 247 18.98 0.30 8.95
CA GLU A 247 19.82 1.40 9.45
C GLU A 247 20.66 0.99 10.67
N LEU A 248 20.07 0.26 11.63
CA LEU A 248 20.76 -0.28 12.81
C LEU A 248 21.82 -1.32 12.42
N PHE A 249 21.65 -2.01 11.30
CA PHE A 249 22.69 -2.89 10.76
C PHE A 249 23.92 -2.14 10.22
N LEU A 250 23.75 -0.92 9.70
CA LEU A 250 24.85 -0.07 9.25
C LEU A 250 25.58 0.62 10.40
N GLU A 251 24.89 0.92 11.50
CA GLU A 251 25.39 1.82 12.53
C GLU A 251 25.03 1.39 13.96
N ASN A 252 26.04 1.26 14.82
CA ASN A 252 25.86 1.20 16.28
C ASN A 252 25.51 2.59 16.87
N ARG A 253 24.62 3.37 16.22
CA ARG A 253 24.19 4.70 16.70
C ARG A 253 23.00 4.58 17.65
N GLY A 254 23.02 5.39 18.70
CA GLY A 254 22.05 5.31 19.80
C GLY A 254 20.61 5.65 19.43
N TRP A 255 19.70 5.16 20.29
CA TRP A 255 18.23 5.32 20.30
C TRP A 255 17.70 6.67 19.82
N LEU A 256 18.38 7.78 20.11
CA LEU A 256 17.96 9.13 19.70
C LEU A 256 17.87 9.30 18.18
N LYS A 257 18.65 8.54 17.39
CA LYS A 257 18.53 8.54 15.92
C LYS A 257 17.27 7.81 15.47
N ILE A 258 16.98 6.65 16.06
CA ILE A 258 15.75 5.86 15.81
C ILE A 258 14.53 6.75 16.02
N ILE A 259 14.44 7.43 17.18
CA ILE A 259 13.30 8.31 17.50
C ILE A 259 13.12 9.43 16.46
N LYS A 260 14.20 10.08 16.01
CA LYS A 260 14.15 11.17 15.04
C LYS A 260 13.76 10.69 13.63
N ASN A 261 14.24 9.51 13.23
CA ASN A 261 13.84 8.87 11.97
C ASN A 261 12.38 8.40 12.00
N SER A 262 11.92 7.78 13.10
CA SER A 262 10.51 7.43 13.31
C SER A 262 9.60 8.65 13.28
N PHE A 263 9.96 9.74 13.98
CA PHE A 263 9.19 10.99 13.93
C PHE A 263 9.13 11.59 12.52
N SER A 264 10.24 11.54 11.78
CA SER A 264 10.31 12.02 10.39
C SER A 264 9.41 11.20 9.45
N TRP A 265 9.41 9.86 9.59
CA TRP A 265 8.48 8.97 8.89
C TRP A 265 7.02 9.25 9.27
N SER A 266 6.70 9.36 10.56
CA SER A 266 5.33 9.63 11.02
C SER A 266 4.83 10.98 10.51
N PHE A 267 5.68 12.00 10.45
CA PHE A 267 5.32 13.29 9.87
C PHE A 267 5.05 13.20 8.36
N GLY A 268 5.81 12.38 7.62
CA GLY A 268 5.54 12.10 6.20
C GLY A 268 4.25 11.32 5.97
N TYR A 269 3.98 10.31 6.78
CA TYR A 269 2.76 9.52 6.75
C TYR A 269 1.52 10.38 7.07
N LEU A 270 1.54 11.10 8.19
CA LEU A 270 0.39 11.87 8.68
C LEU A 270 0.11 13.10 7.82
N SER A 271 1.14 13.81 7.32
CA SER A 271 0.92 14.98 6.46
C SER A 271 0.26 14.61 5.13
N LEU A 272 0.67 13.50 4.50
CA LEU A 272 0.03 13.03 3.28
C LEU A 272 -1.37 12.45 3.56
N TRP A 273 -1.55 11.71 4.66
CA TRP A 273 -2.86 11.16 5.01
C TRP A 273 -3.89 12.25 5.26
N ALA A 274 -3.55 13.26 6.08
CA ALA A 274 -4.42 14.40 6.35
C ALA A 274 -4.70 15.24 5.08
N SER A 275 -3.76 15.35 4.14
CA SER A 275 -4.00 16.09 2.90
C SER A 275 -5.02 15.42 1.99
N LYS A 276 -5.26 14.10 2.10
CA LYS A 276 -6.40 13.44 1.44
C LYS A 276 -7.71 14.07 1.88
N TRP A 277 -7.92 14.15 3.20
CA TRP A 277 -9.17 14.62 3.77
C TRP A 277 -9.41 16.10 3.46
N VAL A 278 -8.37 16.93 3.50
CA VAL A 278 -8.48 18.35 3.12
C VAL A 278 -8.91 18.49 1.65
N VAL A 279 -8.26 17.79 0.72
CA VAL A 279 -8.60 17.85 -0.71
C VAL A 279 -10.03 17.34 -0.97
N VAL A 280 -10.41 16.23 -0.35
CA VAL A 280 -11.75 15.65 -0.48
C VAL A 280 -12.83 16.57 0.13
N THR A 281 -12.60 17.13 1.32
CA THR A 281 -13.53 18.05 1.99
C THR A 281 -13.73 19.34 1.20
N VAL A 282 -12.67 19.89 0.59
CA VAL A 282 -12.77 21.12 -0.20
C VAL A 282 -13.46 20.91 -1.56
N LEU A 283 -13.29 19.75 -2.19
CA LEU A 283 -13.74 19.54 -3.58
C LEU A 283 -15.06 18.76 -3.73
N TYR A 284 -15.35 17.79 -2.86
CA TYR A 284 -16.41 16.80 -3.12
C TYR A 284 -17.27 16.40 -1.92
N ALA A 285 -16.68 16.23 -0.73
CA ALA A 285 -17.39 15.68 0.43
C ALA A 285 -17.04 16.44 1.72
N PRO A 286 -17.70 17.57 2.02
CA PRO A 286 -17.34 18.45 3.14
C PRO A 286 -17.21 17.75 4.50
N GLY A 287 -18.00 16.70 4.74
CA GLY A 287 -17.94 15.88 5.97
C GLY A 287 -16.73 14.95 6.11
N SER A 288 -15.87 14.79 5.10
CA SER A 288 -14.85 13.73 5.04
C SER A 288 -13.84 13.74 6.20
N ILE A 289 -13.46 14.92 6.70
CA ILE A 289 -12.64 15.03 7.93
C ILE A 289 -13.36 14.40 9.14
N PHE A 290 -14.65 14.67 9.32
CA PHE A 290 -15.44 14.11 10.43
C PHE A 290 -15.68 12.61 10.28
N THR A 291 -16.03 12.11 9.08
CA THR A 291 -16.21 10.67 8.83
C THR A 291 -14.91 9.87 9.00
N SER A 292 -13.77 10.51 8.73
CA SER A 292 -12.44 9.92 8.94
C SER A 292 -12.04 9.92 10.42
N LEU A 293 -12.22 11.02 11.14
CA LEU A 293 -11.94 11.10 12.58
C LEU A 293 -12.81 10.12 13.39
N ALA A 294 -14.11 10.02 13.10
CA ALA A 294 -14.99 9.04 13.73
C ALA A 294 -14.54 7.58 13.48
N GLN A 295 -14.00 7.30 12.29
CA GLN A 295 -13.45 5.99 11.95
C GLN A 295 -12.15 5.67 12.72
N VAL A 296 -11.31 6.67 13.01
CA VAL A 296 -10.13 6.51 13.87
C VAL A 296 -10.56 6.17 15.29
N VAL A 297 -11.47 6.95 15.88
CA VAL A 297 -11.99 6.68 17.24
C VAL A 297 -12.53 5.26 17.35
N ASN A 298 -13.38 4.84 16.41
CA ASN A 298 -13.95 3.50 16.39
C ASN A 298 -12.84 2.41 16.39
N ARG A 299 -11.80 2.56 15.56
CA ARG A 299 -10.63 1.65 15.51
C ARG A 299 -9.66 1.73 16.72
N THR A 300 -9.95 2.57 17.71
CA THR A 300 -9.12 2.72 18.94
C THR A 300 -9.88 2.42 20.23
N VAL A 301 -11.19 2.19 20.14
CA VAL A 301 -12.10 1.89 21.27
C VAL A 301 -12.67 0.46 21.16
N THR A 302 -12.43 -0.23 20.04
CA THR A 302 -12.62 -1.68 19.83
C THR A 302 -11.28 -2.38 19.69
#